data_AF-A0A8S1W8U0-F1
#
_entry.id   AF-A0A8S1W8U0-F1
#
_cell.length_a   1.000
_cell.length_b   1.000
_cell.length_c   1.000
_cell.angle_alpha   90.00
_cell.angle_beta   90.00
_cell.angle_gamma   90.00
#
_symmetry.space_group_name_H-M   'P 1'
#
loop_
_entity.id
_entity.type
_entity.pdbx_description
1 polymer ?
#
loop_
_entity_poly.entity_id
_entity_poly.type
_entity_poly.pdbx_seq_one_letter_code
_entity_poly.pdbx_strand_id
1 'polypeptide(L)'
;MSEKLPQIHKVNKSDIQSPFRYPSDEEVFLFREQDRKKQEAQNNGEMHIWDKKTATNRTQLKHFKSYETQIDDKFKSKTAYNDKDKKIINEALQIIQERKKQRAKGVSKEPIVTLLEQKKEMFLVSKAHGIIEEEIGKLKLMSKEKKEALEQSLKMLETDNENFQKYLDTNKQQKLDAEQKADQEVKEKKAKESEIKSINIKITSLRAEKTRNEEAVNNYMDHKKFLDKLAPKEWHDAKEKKRLQLVNRLKEELIKSKGLTDKQFQQMVDNKKLDELEEFEDEYEMYFKQPSQLVEIFNDLEERNLFLIQTTQDAEQNLEELKTKFNKIKKSLDDKVFTLQQNKEQLKKNYENVSQQIKTLQLKGTEKNAKKDHKELRKQIIEVCENFPNEIQGVHDLQNKETLDILVQIELHLERQLKQIRSFRPDRVENFRQECERDWKVKQRDSNNLKLKQEEERRIKANQEKIMQPSKKKTGRQPMFRSKPFDRVIVQQEESVNNEELEDQKYFME
;
A
#
# COMPACT_ATOMS: atom_id res chain seq x y z
N MET A 1 -57.23 -65.44 0.88
CA MET A 1 -56.37 -64.35 0.39
C MET A 1 -56.45 -63.20 1.35
N SER A 2 -55.37 -62.91 2.09
CA SER A 2 -54.98 -61.54 2.46
C SER A 2 -53.65 -61.61 3.18
N GLU A 3 -52.65 -60.97 2.57
CA GLU A 3 -51.27 -60.84 3.02
C GLU A 3 -51.18 -60.11 4.37
N LYS A 4 -50.25 -60.54 5.23
CA LYS A 4 -49.76 -59.76 6.36
C LYS A 4 -48.31 -59.36 6.09
N LEU A 5 -48.09 -58.05 5.92
CA LEU A 5 -46.77 -57.41 5.85
C LEU A 5 -45.94 -57.67 7.13
N PRO A 6 -44.59 -57.71 7.03
CA PRO A 6 -43.72 -58.01 8.15
C PRO A 6 -43.49 -56.80 9.07
N GLN A 7 -43.41 -57.08 10.37
CA GLN A 7 -43.13 -56.11 11.43
C GLN A 7 -41.64 -55.73 11.47
N ILE A 8 -41.39 -54.42 11.51
CA ILE A 8 -40.08 -53.78 11.66
C ILE A 8 -39.53 -54.08 13.05
N HIS A 9 -38.40 -54.80 13.12
CA HIS A 9 -37.66 -55.01 14.36
C HIS A 9 -36.95 -53.70 14.77
N LYS A 10 -37.30 -53.18 15.95
CA LYS A 10 -36.54 -52.12 16.61
C LYS A 10 -35.22 -52.70 17.10
N VAL A 11 -34.10 -52.34 16.47
CA VAL A 11 -32.76 -52.68 16.94
C VAL A 11 -32.44 -51.84 18.18
N ASN A 12 -32.09 -52.51 19.29
CA ASN A 12 -31.65 -51.88 20.52
C ASN A 12 -30.31 -51.14 20.31
N LYS A 13 -30.19 -49.93 20.87
CA LYS A 13 -29.00 -49.07 20.83
C LYS A 13 -27.75 -49.63 21.55
N SER A 14 -27.80 -50.84 22.10
CA SER A 14 -26.69 -51.48 22.83
C SER A 14 -25.70 -52.24 21.94
N ASP A 15 -26.06 -52.55 20.69
CA ASP A 15 -25.32 -53.54 19.90
C ASP A 15 -24.44 -52.91 18.80
N ILE A 16 -24.17 -51.60 18.89
CA ILE A 16 -23.22 -50.91 18.01
C ILE A 16 -22.01 -50.50 18.85
N GLN A 17 -21.19 -51.48 19.22
CA GLN A 17 -19.91 -51.22 19.87
C GLN A 17 -18.86 -51.01 18.77
N SER A 18 -18.51 -49.72 18.55
CA SER A 18 -17.52 -49.32 17.54
C SER A 18 -16.18 -50.01 17.78
N PRO A 19 -15.51 -50.55 16.74
CA PRO A 19 -14.18 -51.14 16.84
C PRO A 19 -13.09 -50.15 17.27
N PHE A 20 -13.42 -48.85 17.32
CA PHE A 20 -12.52 -47.77 17.73
C PHE A 20 -13.01 -47.07 19.01
N ARG A 21 -13.41 -47.86 20.03
CA ARG A 21 -13.65 -47.34 21.39
C ARG A 21 -12.31 -47.23 22.11
N TYR A 22 -12.01 -46.04 22.65
CA TYR A 22 -10.84 -45.86 23.52
C TYR A 22 -11.00 -46.77 24.75
N PRO A 23 -10.01 -47.60 25.10
CA PRO A 23 -10.10 -48.50 26.24
C PRO A 23 -10.36 -47.72 27.53
N SER A 24 -11.18 -48.26 28.43
CA SER A 24 -11.36 -47.68 29.76
C SER A 24 -10.05 -47.74 30.56
N ASP A 25 -9.79 -46.77 31.44
CA ASP A 25 -8.59 -46.75 32.28
C ASP A 25 -8.40 -48.06 33.09
N GLU A 26 -9.49 -48.72 33.45
CA GLU A 26 -9.46 -50.03 34.12
C GLU A 26 -9.00 -51.17 33.18
N GLU A 27 -9.42 -51.12 31.92
CA GLU A 27 -8.97 -52.06 30.87
C GLU A 27 -7.50 -51.82 30.52
N VAL A 28 -7.05 -50.57 30.47
CA VAL A 28 -5.63 -50.21 30.26
C VAL A 28 -4.77 -50.71 31.42
N PHE A 29 -5.26 -50.60 32.65
CA PHE A 29 -4.54 -51.06 33.84
C PHE A 29 -4.40 -52.59 33.85
N LEU A 30 -5.48 -53.31 33.57
CA LEU A 30 -5.46 -54.77 33.44
C LEU A 30 -4.55 -55.22 32.30
N PHE A 31 -4.58 -54.55 31.15
CA PHE A 31 -3.73 -54.88 30.01
C PHE A 31 -2.25 -54.65 30.33
N ARG A 32 -1.91 -53.53 30.98
CA ARG A 32 -0.53 -53.26 31.45
C ARG A 32 -0.06 -54.28 32.48
N GLU A 33 -0.92 -54.70 33.39
CA GLU A 33 -0.55 -55.69 34.39
C GLU A 33 -0.36 -57.08 33.78
N GLN A 34 -1.17 -57.42 32.77
CA GLN A 34 -1.07 -58.67 32.04
C GLN A 34 0.18 -58.70 31.14
N ASP A 35 0.51 -57.59 30.48
CA ASP A 35 1.76 -57.46 29.72
C ASP A 35 2.99 -57.49 30.62
N ARG A 36 2.95 -56.85 31.79
CA ARG A 36 4.02 -56.97 32.80
C ARG A 36 4.25 -58.42 33.22
N LYS A 37 3.18 -59.17 33.49
CA LYS A 37 3.28 -60.61 33.83
C LYS A 37 3.82 -61.45 32.67
N LYS A 38 3.45 -61.15 31.43
CA LYS A 38 3.98 -61.83 30.23
C LYS A 38 5.46 -61.52 30.01
N GLN A 39 5.88 -60.26 30.17
CA GLN A 39 7.29 -59.87 30.11
C GLN A 39 8.10 -60.53 31.23
N GLU A 40 7.60 -60.56 32.46
CA GLU A 40 8.27 -61.28 33.56
C GLU A 40 8.36 -62.78 33.29
N ALA A 41 7.34 -63.38 32.67
CA ALA A 41 7.37 -64.80 32.28
C ALA A 41 8.36 -65.09 31.14
N GLN A 42 8.45 -64.21 30.14
CA GLN A 42 9.44 -64.30 29.05
C GLN A 42 10.86 -64.10 29.59
N ASN A 43 11.09 -63.06 30.40
CA ASN A 43 12.39 -62.79 31.04
C ASN A 43 12.81 -63.95 31.97
N ASN A 44 11.87 -64.58 32.68
CA ASN A 44 12.15 -65.79 33.46
C ASN A 44 12.40 -67.03 32.59
N GLY A 45 11.86 -67.07 31.37
CA GLY A 45 12.15 -68.10 30.38
C GLY A 45 13.60 -68.02 29.88
N GLU A 46 14.06 -66.81 29.59
CA GLU A 46 15.39 -66.48 29.06
C GLU A 46 16.51 -66.52 30.12
N MET A 47 16.19 -66.40 31.41
CA MET A 47 17.18 -66.54 32.47
C MET A 47 17.71 -67.99 32.60
N HIS A 48 18.98 -68.13 32.95
CA HIS A 48 19.57 -69.41 33.29
C HIS A 48 18.91 -70.02 34.53
N ILE A 49 18.95 -71.35 34.65
CA ILE A 49 18.22 -72.11 35.68
C ILE A 49 18.57 -71.64 37.12
N TRP A 50 19.80 -71.19 37.36
CA TRP A 50 20.25 -70.66 38.66
C TRP A 50 19.87 -69.18 38.91
N ASP A 51 19.50 -68.43 37.87
CA ASP A 51 19.04 -67.04 37.97
C ASP A 51 17.51 -66.94 38.08
N LYS A 52 16.79 -68.04 37.81
CA LYS A 52 15.33 -68.10 37.96
C LYS A 52 14.94 -67.98 39.43
N LYS A 53 14.09 -67.00 39.75
CA LYS A 53 13.49 -66.85 41.09
C LYS A 53 12.52 -68.02 41.36
N THR A 54 13.02 -69.12 41.90
CA THR A 54 12.22 -70.26 42.38
C THR A 54 11.40 -69.86 43.61
N ALA A 55 10.32 -70.60 43.90
CA ALA A 55 9.36 -70.27 44.96
C ALA A 55 9.99 -70.04 46.35
N THR A 56 11.19 -70.57 46.61
CA THR A 56 11.98 -70.37 47.83
C THR A 56 12.64 -68.98 47.93
N ASN A 57 12.87 -68.29 46.81
CA ASN A 57 13.41 -66.93 46.76
C ASN A 57 12.32 -65.84 46.75
N ARG A 58 11.02 -66.22 46.73
CA ARG A 58 9.90 -65.28 46.87
C ARG A 58 9.57 -64.94 48.32
N THR A 59 9.93 -65.80 49.25
CA THR A 59 9.79 -65.51 50.69
C THR A 59 10.80 -64.45 51.10
N GLN A 60 10.34 -63.40 51.77
CA GLN A 60 11.22 -62.39 52.38
C GLN A 60 12.25 -63.10 53.26
N LEU A 61 13.53 -62.76 53.07
CA LEU A 61 14.62 -63.24 53.91
C LEU A 61 14.25 -63.01 55.38
N LYS A 62 14.24 -64.08 56.18
CA LYS A 62 13.98 -63.95 57.62
C LYS A 62 15.07 -63.06 58.23
N HIS A 63 14.65 -62.18 59.13
CA HIS A 63 15.50 -61.17 59.76
C HIS A 63 16.72 -61.81 60.46
N PHE A 64 17.86 -61.11 60.47
CA PHE A 64 19.15 -61.51 61.05
C PHE A 64 19.11 -62.16 62.46
N LYS A 65 18.04 -61.89 63.21
CA LYS A 65 17.83 -62.41 64.56
C LYS A 65 17.60 -63.94 64.62
N SER A 66 17.28 -64.61 63.50
CA SER A 66 17.15 -66.07 63.48
C SER A 66 18.47 -66.84 63.38
N TYR A 67 19.60 -66.15 63.21
CA TYR A 67 20.94 -66.74 63.12
C TYR A 67 21.80 -66.47 64.35
N GLU A 68 21.27 -65.78 65.37
CA GLU A 68 21.88 -65.81 66.70
C GLU A 68 21.78 -67.26 67.16
N THR A 69 22.84 -68.03 66.93
CA THR A 69 23.15 -69.21 67.75
C THR A 69 22.99 -68.73 69.18
N GLN A 70 21.95 -69.22 69.87
CA GLN A 70 21.81 -69.01 71.30
C GLN A 70 23.11 -69.50 71.90
N ILE A 71 23.93 -68.57 72.39
CA ILE A 71 25.10 -68.91 73.17
C ILE A 71 24.51 -69.52 74.42
N ASP A 72 24.46 -70.85 74.45
CA ASP A 72 24.08 -71.57 75.65
C ASP A 72 25.17 -71.31 76.68
N ASP A 73 24.98 -70.31 77.52
CA ASP A 73 25.84 -70.03 78.69
C ASP A 73 25.87 -71.23 79.66
N LYS A 74 25.04 -72.26 79.45
CA LYS A 74 25.12 -73.57 80.10
C LYS A 74 25.76 -74.65 79.22
N PHE A 75 26.64 -74.30 78.27
CA PHE A 75 27.51 -75.27 77.63
C PHE A 75 28.42 -75.91 78.68
N LYS A 76 27.93 -76.96 79.32
CA LYS A 76 28.75 -77.88 80.10
C LYS A 76 29.63 -78.59 79.09
N SER A 77 30.92 -78.24 79.09
CA SER A 77 31.94 -79.01 78.39
C SER A 77 31.67 -80.49 78.62
N LYS A 78 31.39 -81.24 77.54
CA LYS A 78 31.41 -82.70 77.59
C LYS A 78 32.86 -83.10 77.88
N THR A 79 33.26 -83.09 79.15
CA THR A 79 34.55 -83.63 79.59
C THR A 79 34.50 -85.13 79.34
N ALA A 80 35.14 -85.55 78.26
CA ALA A 80 34.95 -86.86 77.65
C ALA A 80 35.92 -87.88 78.27
N TYR A 81 35.71 -88.24 79.53
CA TYR A 81 36.30 -89.46 80.07
C TYR A 81 35.44 -90.66 79.66
N ASN A 82 36.09 -91.76 79.28
CA ASN A 82 35.41 -93.03 79.18
C ASN A 82 34.94 -93.47 80.57
N ASP A 83 33.82 -94.19 80.68
CA ASP A 83 33.23 -94.49 82.01
C ASP A 83 34.15 -95.35 82.90
N LYS A 84 35.09 -96.07 82.28
CA LYS A 84 36.15 -96.82 82.98
C LYS A 84 37.20 -95.89 83.62
N ASP A 85 37.59 -94.83 82.91
CA ASP A 85 38.59 -93.87 83.38
C ASP A 85 38.03 -93.00 84.52
N LYS A 86 36.74 -92.66 84.46
CA LYS A 86 36.03 -91.98 85.56
C LYS A 86 36.07 -92.78 86.86
N LYS A 87 35.89 -94.11 86.78
CA LYS A 87 35.92 -94.99 87.95
C LYS A 87 37.31 -95.02 88.59
N ILE A 88 38.36 -95.16 87.77
CA ILE A 88 39.77 -95.13 88.20
C ILE A 88 40.11 -93.79 88.89
N ILE A 89 39.68 -92.66 88.31
CA ILE A 89 39.91 -91.33 88.88
C ILE A 89 39.18 -91.16 90.22
N ASN A 90 37.91 -91.59 90.31
CA ASN A 90 37.14 -91.52 91.55
C ASN A 90 37.73 -92.39 92.68
N GLU A 91 38.18 -93.60 92.34
CA GLU A 91 38.84 -94.52 93.27
C GLU A 91 40.16 -93.91 93.80
N ALA A 92 40.99 -93.36 92.91
CA ALA A 92 42.22 -92.65 93.29
C ALA A 92 41.94 -91.44 94.20
N LEU A 93 40.88 -90.66 93.94
CA LEU A 93 40.49 -89.52 94.79
C LEU A 93 40.05 -89.94 96.19
N GLN A 94 39.32 -91.05 96.31
CA GLN A 94 38.90 -91.61 97.60
C GLN A 94 40.11 -92.04 98.45
N ILE A 95 41.10 -92.71 97.83
CA ILE A 95 42.35 -93.12 98.48
C ILE A 95 43.13 -91.91 99.03
N ILE A 96 43.23 -90.83 98.25
CA ILE A 96 43.89 -89.58 98.68
C ILE A 96 43.18 -88.98 99.91
N GLN A 97 41.84 -88.98 99.89
CA GLN A 97 41.01 -88.46 100.98
C GLN A 97 41.18 -89.28 102.26
N GLU A 98 41.29 -90.60 102.13
CA GLU A 98 41.48 -91.53 103.25
C GLU A 98 42.86 -91.38 103.89
N ARG A 99 43.93 -91.25 103.10
CA ARG A 99 45.29 -90.96 103.63
C ARG A 99 45.40 -89.61 104.33
N LYS A 100 44.68 -88.58 103.85
CA LYS A 100 44.62 -87.28 104.54
C LYS A 100 44.02 -87.41 105.94
N LYS A 101 43.05 -88.32 106.12
CA LYS A 101 42.47 -88.65 107.44
C LYS A 101 43.41 -89.50 108.31
N GLN A 102 44.18 -90.41 107.71
CA GLN A 102 45.10 -91.29 108.44
C GLN A 102 46.40 -90.57 108.88
N ARG A 103 46.96 -89.67 108.08
CA ARG A 103 48.14 -88.85 108.45
C ARG A 103 47.91 -87.97 109.70
N ALA A 104 46.66 -87.61 109.98
CA ALA A 104 46.30 -86.86 111.17
C ALA A 104 46.45 -87.67 112.48
N LYS A 105 46.72 -88.98 112.42
CA LYS A 105 46.74 -89.88 113.59
C LYS A 105 48.13 -90.42 114.01
N GLY A 106 49.24 -89.95 113.43
CA GLY A 106 50.60 -90.33 113.86
C GLY A 106 51.05 -91.72 113.40
N VAL A 107 52.31 -91.85 112.93
CA VAL A 107 52.79 -92.99 112.11
C VAL A 107 53.55 -94.03 112.94
N SER A 108 53.24 -95.31 112.74
CA SER A 108 54.03 -96.48 113.17
C SER A 108 54.57 -97.23 111.94
N LYS A 109 55.73 -97.90 112.06
CA LYS A 109 56.48 -98.52 110.96
C LYS A 109 55.71 -99.68 110.31
N GLU A 110 55.73 -99.72 108.98
CA GLU A 110 54.75 -100.46 108.17
C GLU A 110 55.25 -101.83 107.62
N PRO A 111 54.41 -102.88 107.61
CA PRO A 111 54.73 -104.22 107.07
C PRO A 111 54.67 -104.30 105.54
N ILE A 112 55.41 -105.22 104.92
CA ILE A 112 55.66 -105.29 103.46
C ILE A 112 54.40 -105.34 102.57
N VAL A 113 53.28 -105.89 103.07
CA VAL A 113 51.99 -105.94 102.37
C VAL A 113 51.39 -104.53 102.20
N THR A 114 51.56 -103.66 103.20
CA THR A 114 51.10 -102.27 103.13
C THR A 114 51.94 -101.44 102.17
N LEU A 115 53.25 -101.71 102.04
CA LEU A 115 54.09 -101.10 101.01
C LEU A 115 53.61 -101.48 99.59
N LEU A 116 53.17 -102.72 99.41
CA LEU A 116 52.68 -103.22 98.14
C LEU A 116 51.32 -102.58 97.78
N GLU A 117 50.45 -102.39 98.76
CA GLU A 117 49.20 -101.64 98.59
C GLU A 117 49.47 -100.15 98.31
N GLN A 118 50.38 -99.53 99.06
CA GLN A 118 50.81 -98.15 98.79
C GLN A 118 51.41 -97.97 97.40
N LYS A 119 52.13 -98.97 96.87
CA LYS A 119 52.64 -98.96 95.49
C LYS A 119 51.53 -99.10 94.46
N LYS A 120 50.51 -99.94 94.70
CA LYS A 120 49.31 -100.05 93.83
C LYS A 120 48.52 -98.75 93.82
N GLU A 121 48.31 -98.15 94.99
CA GLU A 121 47.64 -96.85 95.13
C GLU A 121 48.43 -95.73 94.44
N MET A 122 49.76 -95.70 94.62
CA MET A 122 50.64 -94.76 93.93
C MET A 122 50.55 -94.94 92.41
N PHE A 123 50.49 -96.18 91.93
CA PHE A 123 50.29 -96.49 90.52
C PHE A 123 48.91 -96.02 90.02
N LEU A 124 47.84 -96.21 90.80
CA LEU A 124 46.49 -95.77 90.43
C LEU A 124 46.39 -94.24 90.35
N VAL A 125 46.95 -93.52 91.33
CA VAL A 125 47.03 -92.05 91.33
C VAL A 125 47.89 -91.55 90.18
N SER A 126 49.05 -92.16 89.92
CA SER A 126 49.92 -91.81 88.79
C SER A 126 49.22 -92.04 87.44
N LYS A 127 48.48 -93.15 87.31
CA LYS A 127 47.68 -93.45 86.12
C LYS A 127 46.55 -92.44 85.93
N ALA A 128 45.82 -92.10 87.00
CA ALA A 128 44.76 -91.08 86.96
C ALA A 128 45.32 -89.69 86.61
N HIS A 129 46.49 -89.33 87.14
CA HIS A 129 47.20 -88.10 86.79
C HIS A 129 47.56 -88.07 85.30
N GLY A 130 48.13 -89.15 84.76
CA GLY A 130 48.45 -89.26 83.33
C GLY A 130 47.22 -89.10 82.42
N ILE A 131 46.08 -89.72 82.78
CA ILE A 131 44.81 -89.56 82.04
C ILE A 131 44.35 -88.10 82.04
N ILE A 132 44.46 -87.41 83.19
CA ILE A 132 44.07 -86.00 83.31
C ILE A 132 45.03 -85.10 82.52
N GLU A 133 46.33 -85.35 82.56
CA GLU A 133 47.32 -84.58 81.79
C GLU A 133 47.12 -84.73 80.27
N GLU A 134 46.85 -85.96 79.78
CA GLU A 134 46.55 -86.22 78.37
C GLU A 134 45.28 -85.49 77.90
N GLU A 135 44.22 -85.54 78.70
CA GLU A 135 42.97 -84.83 78.40
C GLU A 135 43.14 -83.30 78.44
N ILE A 136 43.89 -82.77 79.41
CA ILE A 136 44.27 -81.34 79.43
C ILE A 136 45.04 -80.98 78.16
N GLY A 137 45.95 -81.83 77.70
CA GLY A 137 46.70 -81.65 76.45
C GLY A 137 45.77 -81.57 75.23
N LYS A 138 44.83 -82.51 75.11
CA LYS A 138 43.85 -82.54 74.02
C LYS A 138 42.92 -81.33 74.04
N LEU A 139 42.42 -80.93 75.21
CA LEU A 139 41.58 -79.74 75.36
C LEU A 139 42.34 -78.46 75.01
N LYS A 140 43.64 -78.36 75.38
CA LYS A 140 44.50 -77.23 74.99
C LYS A 140 44.73 -77.20 73.48
N LEU A 141 44.94 -78.34 72.84
CA LEU A 141 45.10 -78.42 71.38
C LEU A 141 43.82 -77.99 70.65
N MET A 142 42.66 -78.55 71.02
CA MET A 142 41.37 -78.14 70.44
C MET A 142 41.07 -76.66 70.70
N SER A 143 41.43 -76.12 71.86
CA SER A 143 41.30 -74.70 72.17
C SER A 143 42.18 -73.84 71.25
N LYS A 144 43.42 -74.27 71.01
CA LYS A 144 44.35 -73.61 70.09
C LYS A 144 43.83 -73.65 68.64
N GLU A 145 43.43 -74.81 68.15
CA GLU A 145 42.87 -74.97 66.79
C GLU A 145 41.60 -74.12 66.60
N LYS A 146 40.69 -74.11 67.58
CA LYS A 146 39.51 -73.25 67.54
C LYS A 146 39.87 -71.77 67.56
N LYS A 147 40.86 -71.38 68.35
CA LYS A 147 41.34 -69.99 68.40
C LYS A 147 41.97 -69.57 67.07
N GLU A 148 42.79 -70.43 66.47
CA GLU A 148 43.40 -70.18 65.15
C GLU A 148 42.34 -70.12 64.04
N ALA A 149 41.35 -71.02 64.05
CA ALA A 149 40.24 -70.98 63.10
C ALA A 149 39.39 -69.70 63.27
N LEU A 150 39.14 -69.27 64.52
CA LEU A 150 38.45 -68.01 64.79
C LEU A 150 39.25 -66.81 64.29
N GLU A 151 40.57 -66.78 64.53
CA GLU A 151 41.46 -65.71 64.07
C GLU A 151 41.50 -65.63 62.53
N GLN A 152 41.56 -66.78 61.85
CA GLN A 152 41.48 -66.83 60.38
C GLN A 152 40.11 -66.32 59.88
N SER A 153 39.01 -66.73 60.52
CA SER A 153 37.68 -66.26 60.14
C SER A 153 37.52 -64.75 60.37
N LEU A 154 38.06 -64.22 61.47
CA LEU A 154 38.07 -62.77 61.73
C LEU A 154 38.86 -62.03 60.66
N LYS A 155 40.04 -62.53 60.30
CA LYS A 155 40.89 -61.93 59.26
C LYS A 155 40.23 -61.94 57.88
N MET A 156 39.53 -63.02 57.52
CA MET A 156 38.75 -63.08 56.28
C MET A 156 37.63 -62.04 56.29
N LEU A 157 36.92 -61.91 57.41
CA LEU A 157 35.82 -60.94 57.56
C LEU A 157 36.32 -59.49 57.51
N GLU A 158 37.49 -59.22 58.09
CA GLU A 158 38.16 -57.92 58.00
C GLU A 158 38.58 -57.60 56.56
N THR A 159 39.16 -58.57 55.86
CA THR A 159 39.54 -58.44 54.44
C THR A 159 38.31 -58.20 53.55
N ASP A 160 37.21 -58.93 53.80
CA ASP A 160 35.95 -58.73 53.09
C ASP A 160 35.38 -57.34 53.36
N ASN A 161 35.41 -56.87 54.62
CA ASN A 161 34.97 -55.52 54.96
C ASN A 161 35.80 -54.45 54.23
N GLU A 162 37.13 -54.59 54.17
CA GLU A 162 37.97 -53.69 53.38
C GLU A 162 37.63 -53.73 51.89
N ASN A 163 37.41 -54.92 51.33
CA ASN A 163 37.01 -55.08 49.93
C ASN A 163 35.65 -54.43 49.65
N PHE A 164 34.69 -54.55 50.56
CA PHE A 164 33.40 -53.88 50.46
C PHE A 164 33.53 -52.36 50.52
N GLN A 165 34.38 -51.82 51.40
CA GLN A 165 34.63 -50.37 51.43
C GLN A 165 35.25 -49.89 50.12
N LYS A 166 36.27 -50.59 49.61
CA LYS A 166 36.88 -50.26 48.31
C LYS A 166 35.86 -50.32 47.17
N TYR A 167 34.97 -51.32 47.17
CA TYR A 167 33.89 -51.42 46.19
C TYR A 167 32.91 -50.24 46.29
N LEU A 168 32.51 -49.86 47.51
CA LEU A 168 31.64 -48.70 47.73
C LEU A 168 32.28 -47.41 47.24
N ASP A 169 33.55 -47.19 47.51
CA ASP A 169 34.26 -46.00 47.06
C ASP A 169 34.46 -45.98 45.54
N THR A 170 34.78 -47.14 44.94
CA THR A 170 34.88 -47.28 43.48
C THR A 170 33.53 -47.02 42.82
N ASN A 171 32.43 -47.54 43.38
CA ASN A 171 31.09 -47.33 42.85
C ASN A 171 30.66 -45.86 42.97
N LYS A 172 30.92 -45.21 44.12
CA LYS A 172 30.69 -43.77 44.29
C LYS A 172 31.47 -42.96 43.27
N GLN A 173 32.75 -43.29 43.05
CA GLN A 173 33.58 -42.61 42.07
C GLN A 173 33.03 -42.81 40.66
N GLN A 174 32.68 -44.03 40.28
CA GLN A 174 32.07 -44.32 38.98
C GLN A 174 30.76 -43.56 38.77
N LYS A 175 29.93 -43.44 39.81
CA LYS A 175 28.71 -42.63 39.75
C LYS A 175 29.04 -41.15 39.49
N LEU A 176 29.98 -40.59 40.24
CA LEU A 176 30.40 -39.19 40.07
C LEU A 176 31.00 -38.93 38.70
N ASP A 177 31.86 -39.82 38.21
CA ASP A 177 32.47 -39.71 36.88
C ASP A 177 31.40 -39.79 35.78
N ALA A 178 30.39 -40.66 35.94
CA ALA A 178 29.26 -40.75 35.02
C ALA A 178 28.38 -39.48 35.02
N GLU A 179 28.14 -38.90 36.20
CA GLU A 179 27.41 -37.64 36.36
C GLU A 179 28.17 -36.46 35.72
N GLN A 180 29.47 -36.34 35.99
CA GLN A 180 30.31 -35.32 35.37
C GLN A 180 30.36 -35.46 33.84
N LYS A 181 30.43 -36.69 33.32
CA LYS A 181 30.42 -36.94 31.88
C LYS A 181 29.07 -36.53 31.26
N ALA A 182 27.96 -36.86 31.92
CA ALA A 182 26.63 -36.44 31.46
C ALA A 182 26.48 -34.91 31.48
N ASP A 183 26.94 -34.23 32.52
CA ASP A 183 26.92 -32.77 32.62
C ASP A 183 27.78 -32.11 31.54
N GLN A 184 28.95 -32.67 31.25
CA GLN A 184 29.82 -32.19 30.18
C GLN A 184 29.16 -32.36 28.80
N GLU A 185 28.53 -33.51 28.53
CA GLU A 185 27.76 -33.73 27.28
C GLU A 185 26.59 -32.75 27.14
N VAL A 186 25.87 -32.46 28.24
CA VAL A 186 24.79 -31.46 28.26
C VAL A 186 25.33 -30.06 27.99
N LYS A 187 26.48 -29.70 28.57
CA LYS A 187 27.14 -28.41 28.36
C LYS A 187 27.57 -28.23 26.90
N GLU A 188 28.17 -29.26 26.30
CA GLU A 188 28.57 -29.26 24.89
C GLU A 188 27.34 -29.19 23.95
N LYS A 189 26.27 -29.93 24.27
CA LYS A 189 25.00 -29.83 23.53
C LYS A 189 24.45 -28.40 23.57
N LYS A 190 24.42 -27.77 24.75
CA LYS A 190 23.93 -26.39 24.92
C LYS A 190 24.80 -25.38 24.16
N ALA A 191 26.11 -25.58 24.12
CA ALA A 191 27.03 -24.76 23.32
C ALA A 191 26.71 -24.87 21.82
N LYS A 192 26.59 -26.10 21.29
CA LYS A 192 26.19 -26.35 19.90
C LYS A 192 24.81 -25.76 19.57
N GLU A 193 23.84 -25.87 20.49
CA GLU A 193 22.51 -25.29 20.31
C GLU A 193 22.57 -23.75 20.19
N SER A 194 23.43 -23.09 20.99
CA SER A 194 23.65 -21.64 20.90
C SER A 194 24.29 -21.23 19.58
N GLU A 195 25.22 -22.02 19.06
CA GLU A 195 25.86 -21.81 17.77
C GLU A 195 24.86 -21.96 16.62
N ILE A 196 24.02 -23.02 16.65
CA ILE A 196 22.94 -23.21 15.69
C ILE A 196 21.99 -22.01 15.69
N LYS A 197 21.62 -21.49 16.86
CA LYS A 197 20.78 -20.28 16.97
C LYS A 197 21.47 -19.07 16.32
N SER A 198 22.75 -18.85 16.58
CA SER A 198 23.54 -17.77 15.97
C SER A 198 23.60 -17.89 14.44
N ILE A 199 23.85 -19.10 13.93
CA ILE A 199 23.86 -19.39 12.49
C ILE A 199 22.47 -19.15 11.88
N ASN A 200 21.39 -19.59 12.53
CA ASN A 200 20.03 -19.37 12.05
C ASN A 200 19.66 -17.89 11.96
N ILE A 201 20.12 -17.07 12.92
CA ILE A 201 19.97 -15.61 12.86
C ILE A 201 20.72 -15.05 11.64
N LYS A 202 21.98 -15.48 11.43
CA LYS A 202 22.77 -15.06 10.25
C LYS A 202 22.11 -15.47 8.93
N ILE A 203 21.60 -16.70 8.83
CA ILE A 203 20.85 -17.18 7.66
C ILE A 203 19.64 -16.31 7.40
N THR A 204 18.88 -15.95 8.43
CA THR A 204 17.69 -15.11 8.28
C THR A 204 18.07 -13.71 7.81
N SER A 205 19.14 -13.14 8.37
CA SER A 205 19.68 -11.83 7.94
C SER A 205 20.15 -11.86 6.48
N LEU A 206 20.92 -12.87 6.09
CA LEU A 206 21.41 -13.02 4.71
C LEU A 206 20.27 -13.26 3.72
N ARG A 207 19.22 -13.99 4.12
CA ARG A 207 18.02 -14.16 3.29
C ARG A 207 17.29 -12.83 3.09
N ALA A 208 17.12 -12.04 4.15
CA ALA A 208 16.50 -10.72 4.05
C ALA A 208 17.32 -9.77 3.17
N GLU A 209 18.65 -9.78 3.31
CA GLU A 209 19.56 -9.00 2.47
C GLU A 209 19.52 -9.45 1.02
N LYS A 210 19.49 -10.76 0.76
CA LYS A 210 19.32 -11.32 -0.59
C LYS A 210 18.03 -10.81 -1.23
N THR A 211 16.88 -10.92 -0.54
CA THR A 211 15.60 -10.43 -1.07
C THR A 211 15.63 -8.93 -1.32
N ARG A 212 16.22 -8.13 -0.42
CA ARG A 212 16.38 -6.69 -0.62
C ARG A 212 17.24 -6.36 -1.84
N ASN A 213 18.32 -7.09 -2.06
CA ASN A 213 19.19 -6.92 -3.22
C ASN A 213 18.50 -7.36 -4.51
N GLU A 214 17.71 -8.45 -4.48
CA GLU A 214 16.89 -8.90 -5.61
C GLU A 214 15.85 -7.84 -6.01
N GLU A 215 15.16 -7.25 -5.03
CA GLU A 215 14.24 -6.13 -5.27
C GLU A 215 14.95 -4.90 -5.83
N ALA A 216 16.12 -4.54 -5.28
CA ALA A 216 16.92 -3.43 -5.78
C ALA A 216 17.36 -3.67 -7.24
N VAL A 217 17.83 -4.88 -7.57
CA VAL A 217 18.20 -5.26 -8.94
C VAL A 217 16.99 -5.17 -9.86
N ASN A 218 15.82 -5.68 -9.46
CA ASN A 218 14.61 -5.58 -10.27
C ASN A 218 14.23 -4.12 -10.53
N ASN A 219 14.28 -3.26 -9.51
CA ASN A 219 14.02 -1.83 -9.68
C ASN A 219 15.03 -1.18 -10.64
N TYR A 220 16.32 -1.47 -10.50
CA TYR A 220 17.34 -0.97 -11.42
C TYR A 220 17.16 -1.49 -12.85
N MET A 221 16.73 -2.74 -13.01
CA MET A 221 16.41 -3.31 -14.32
C MET A 221 15.20 -2.62 -14.96
N ASP A 222 14.18 -2.28 -14.18
CA ASP A 222 13.02 -1.54 -14.68
C ASP A 222 13.38 -0.09 -15.01
N HIS A 223 14.25 0.54 -14.22
CA HIS A 223 14.82 1.86 -14.53
C HIS A 223 15.68 1.79 -15.82
N LYS A 224 16.52 0.76 -15.99
CA LYS A 224 17.29 0.53 -17.22
C LYS A 224 16.37 0.41 -18.44
N LYS A 225 15.34 -0.44 -18.36
CA LYS A 225 14.33 -0.58 -19.43
C LYS A 225 13.61 0.73 -19.74
N PHE A 226 13.31 1.54 -18.72
CA PHE A 226 12.69 2.84 -18.92
C PHE A 226 13.64 3.79 -19.66
N LEU A 227 14.88 3.92 -19.19
CA LEU A 227 15.90 4.76 -19.82
C LEU A 227 16.19 4.31 -21.26
N ASP A 228 16.26 3.00 -21.52
CA ASP A 228 16.44 2.46 -22.87
C ASP A 228 15.30 2.88 -23.82
N LYS A 229 14.06 3.04 -23.34
CA LYS A 229 12.95 3.54 -24.15
C LYS A 229 13.06 5.05 -24.46
N LEU A 230 13.66 5.82 -23.56
CA LEU A 230 13.85 7.26 -23.76
C LEU A 230 15.12 7.58 -24.57
N ALA A 231 16.06 6.64 -24.64
CA ALA A 231 17.28 6.83 -25.41
C ALA A 231 16.96 7.06 -26.90
N PRO A 232 17.60 8.05 -27.56
CA PRO A 232 17.36 8.33 -28.96
C PRO A 232 17.65 7.14 -29.87
N LYS A 233 16.93 7.07 -31.00
CA LYS A 233 17.11 6.01 -32.00
C LYS A 233 18.55 5.92 -32.52
N GLU A 234 19.24 7.06 -32.64
CA GLU A 234 20.64 7.11 -33.08
C GLU A 234 21.59 6.31 -32.17
N TRP A 235 21.34 6.34 -30.84
CA TRP A 235 22.13 5.57 -29.89
C TRP A 235 21.87 4.07 -30.01
N HIS A 236 20.60 3.68 -30.20
CA HIS A 236 20.21 2.28 -30.45
C HIS A 236 20.82 1.76 -31.76
N ASP A 237 20.77 2.54 -32.83
CA ASP A 237 21.33 2.18 -34.13
C ASP A 237 22.87 2.02 -34.04
N ALA A 238 23.55 2.89 -33.28
CA ALA A 238 24.98 2.78 -33.02
C ALA A 238 25.34 1.53 -32.19
N LYS A 239 24.54 1.22 -31.16
CA LYS A 239 24.70 0.00 -30.35
C LYS A 239 24.51 -1.25 -31.19
N GLU A 240 23.46 -1.30 -32.00
CA GLU A 240 23.16 -2.42 -32.88
C GLU A 240 24.26 -2.64 -33.93
N LYS A 241 24.78 -1.56 -34.52
CA LYS A 241 25.90 -1.65 -35.47
C LYS A 241 27.13 -2.28 -34.85
N LYS A 242 27.50 -1.89 -33.62
CA LYS A 242 28.63 -2.47 -32.89
C LYS A 242 28.35 -3.92 -32.50
N ARG A 243 27.12 -4.24 -32.08
CA ARG A 243 26.69 -5.61 -31.80
C ARG A 243 26.85 -6.50 -33.03
N LEU A 244 26.37 -6.04 -34.19
CA LEU A 244 26.47 -6.79 -35.43
C LEU A 244 27.92 -6.99 -35.89
N GLN A 245 28.79 -6.00 -35.69
CA GLN A 245 30.23 -6.15 -35.93
C GLN A 245 30.85 -7.23 -35.05
N LEU A 246 30.48 -7.28 -33.77
CA LEU A 246 30.94 -8.30 -32.83
C LEU A 246 30.42 -9.68 -33.23
N VAL A 247 29.12 -9.81 -33.50
CA VAL A 247 28.50 -11.06 -33.97
C VAL A 247 29.19 -11.58 -35.24
N ASN A 248 29.48 -10.71 -36.20
CA ASN A 248 30.17 -11.10 -37.43
C ASN A 248 31.62 -11.56 -37.17
N ARG A 249 32.35 -10.89 -36.27
CA ARG A 249 33.70 -11.31 -35.87
C ARG A 249 33.66 -12.69 -35.22
N LEU A 250 32.77 -12.91 -34.26
CA LEU A 250 32.62 -14.19 -33.55
C LEU A 250 32.18 -15.30 -34.48
N LYS A 251 31.28 -14.99 -35.42
CA LYS A 251 30.86 -15.91 -36.48
C LYS A 251 32.05 -16.36 -37.31
N GLU A 252 32.87 -15.42 -37.79
CA GLU A 252 34.06 -15.76 -38.56
C GLU A 252 35.07 -16.58 -37.76
N GLU A 253 35.31 -16.23 -36.50
CA GLU A 253 36.25 -16.93 -35.62
C GLU A 253 35.78 -18.35 -35.29
N LEU A 254 34.49 -18.54 -34.95
CA LEU A 254 33.94 -19.86 -34.64
C LEU A 254 33.81 -20.75 -35.89
N ILE A 255 33.51 -20.18 -37.05
CA ILE A 255 33.51 -20.93 -38.32
C ILE A 255 34.93 -21.37 -38.67
N LYS A 256 35.93 -20.49 -38.54
CA LYS A 256 37.34 -20.81 -38.85
C LYS A 256 37.97 -21.78 -37.85
N SER A 257 37.66 -21.66 -36.55
CA SER A 257 38.29 -22.45 -35.48
C SER A 257 37.58 -23.77 -35.18
N LYS A 258 36.24 -23.81 -35.22
CA LYS A 258 35.42 -24.96 -34.81
C LYS A 258 34.64 -25.59 -35.96
N GLY A 259 34.72 -25.06 -37.19
CA GLY A 259 34.00 -25.59 -38.35
C GLY A 259 32.48 -25.54 -38.19
N LEU A 260 31.97 -24.60 -37.39
CA LEU A 260 30.54 -24.50 -37.09
C LEU A 260 29.75 -24.09 -38.32
N THR A 261 28.56 -24.67 -38.50
CA THR A 261 27.64 -24.22 -39.55
C THR A 261 26.91 -22.96 -39.13
N ASP A 262 26.47 -22.17 -40.12
CA ASP A 262 25.81 -20.89 -39.86
C ASP A 262 24.55 -21.02 -38.99
N LYS A 263 23.82 -22.12 -39.15
CA LYS A 263 22.64 -22.45 -38.34
C LYS A 263 23.00 -22.76 -36.89
N GLN A 264 24.13 -23.42 -36.65
CA GLN A 264 24.59 -23.73 -35.29
C GLN A 264 25.08 -22.48 -34.57
N PHE A 265 25.76 -21.57 -35.28
CA PHE A 265 26.17 -20.29 -34.71
C PHE A 265 24.95 -19.43 -34.34
N GLN A 266 23.98 -19.29 -35.24
CA GLN A 266 22.75 -18.55 -34.95
C GLN A 266 22.01 -19.14 -33.74
N GLN A 267 21.95 -20.46 -33.63
CA GLN A 267 21.35 -21.14 -32.48
C GLN A 267 22.13 -20.92 -31.17
N MET A 268 23.45 -20.65 -31.21
CA MET A 268 24.22 -20.27 -30.02
C MET A 268 23.97 -18.82 -29.61
N VAL A 269 23.81 -17.92 -30.58
CA VAL A 269 23.43 -16.51 -30.35
C VAL A 269 22.02 -16.43 -29.74
N ASP A 270 21.04 -17.13 -30.33
CA ASP A 270 19.65 -17.11 -29.88
C ASP A 270 19.48 -17.71 -28.47
N ASN A 271 20.32 -18.70 -28.12
CA ASN A 271 20.32 -19.33 -26.80
C ASN A 271 21.21 -18.61 -25.77
N LYS A 272 21.75 -17.42 -26.09
CA LYS A 272 22.66 -16.66 -25.22
C LYS A 272 23.84 -17.49 -24.69
N LYS A 273 24.46 -18.29 -25.56
CA LYS A 273 25.61 -19.15 -25.19
C LYS A 273 26.97 -18.52 -25.50
N LEU A 274 26.98 -17.24 -25.86
CA LEU A 274 28.19 -16.49 -26.17
C LEU A 274 28.40 -15.43 -25.08
N ASP A 275 29.24 -15.76 -24.11
CA ASP A 275 29.57 -14.91 -22.97
C ASP A 275 30.05 -13.51 -23.44
N GLU A 276 30.83 -13.45 -24.53
CA GLU A 276 31.33 -12.20 -25.11
C GLU A 276 30.22 -11.26 -25.64
N LEU A 277 29.07 -11.81 -26.06
CA LEU A 277 27.91 -11.00 -26.46
C LEU A 277 27.13 -10.50 -25.25
N GLU A 278 27.07 -11.29 -24.17
CA GLU A 278 26.41 -10.90 -22.92
C GLU A 278 27.23 -9.81 -22.19
N GLU A 279 28.56 -9.98 -22.12
CA GLU A 279 29.49 -8.96 -21.62
C GLU A 279 29.39 -7.66 -22.41
N PHE A 280 29.27 -7.72 -23.74
CA PHE A 280 29.04 -6.52 -24.55
C PHE A 280 27.71 -5.82 -24.21
N GLU A 281 26.62 -6.56 -23.99
CA GLU A 281 25.33 -5.97 -23.65
C GLU A 281 25.33 -5.27 -22.28
N ASP A 282 26.10 -5.81 -21.32
CA ASP A 282 26.21 -5.29 -19.97
C ASP A 282 27.22 -4.13 -19.85
N GLU A 283 28.34 -4.19 -20.57
CA GLU A 283 29.40 -3.18 -20.51
C GLU A 283 29.17 -2.00 -21.48
N TYR A 284 28.20 -2.11 -22.40
CA TYR A 284 27.91 -1.02 -23.34
C TYR A 284 27.44 0.26 -22.61
N GLU A 285 28.15 1.35 -22.87
CA GLU A 285 27.94 2.63 -22.20
C GLU A 285 26.50 3.15 -22.36
N MET A 286 25.85 3.45 -21.22
CA MET A 286 24.50 4.00 -21.18
C MET A 286 24.43 5.39 -21.86
N TYR A 287 23.30 5.69 -22.49
CA TYR A 287 23.08 7.02 -23.10
C TYR A 287 23.04 8.13 -22.04
N PHE A 288 22.30 7.89 -20.95
CA PHE A 288 22.15 8.83 -19.84
C PHE A 288 23.30 8.68 -18.85
N LYS A 289 24.14 9.71 -18.75
CA LYS A 289 25.30 9.76 -17.85
C LYS A 289 25.06 10.67 -16.64
N GLN A 290 24.13 11.63 -16.78
CA GLN A 290 23.79 12.58 -15.73
C GLN A 290 22.27 12.68 -15.55
N PRO A 291 21.75 12.80 -14.32
CA PRO A 291 20.31 12.94 -14.08
C PRO A 291 19.68 14.18 -14.75
N SER A 292 20.44 15.25 -14.96
CA SER A 292 19.96 16.48 -15.62
C SER A 292 19.47 16.24 -17.05
N GLN A 293 20.09 15.32 -17.79
CA GLN A 293 19.70 15.00 -19.16
C GLN A 293 18.26 14.49 -19.27
N LEU A 294 17.81 13.75 -18.26
CA LEU A 294 16.42 13.27 -18.21
C LEU A 294 15.46 14.42 -17.92
N VAL A 295 15.83 15.32 -17.01
CA VAL A 295 15.04 16.51 -16.68
C VAL A 295 14.92 17.43 -17.89
N GLU A 296 15.99 17.63 -18.65
CA GLU A 296 15.98 18.39 -19.91
C GLU A 296 15.00 17.79 -20.92
N ILE A 297 15.03 16.47 -21.14
CA ILE A 297 14.06 15.81 -22.03
C ILE A 297 12.62 15.98 -21.55
N PHE A 298 12.38 15.87 -20.24
CA PHE A 298 11.04 16.11 -19.69
C PHE A 298 10.58 17.55 -19.88
N ASN A 299 11.44 18.53 -19.60
CA ASN A 299 11.15 19.94 -19.83
C ASN A 299 10.87 20.22 -21.31
N ASP A 300 11.69 19.68 -22.23
CA ASP A 300 11.46 19.81 -23.67
C ASP A 300 10.11 19.21 -24.10
N LEU A 301 9.73 18.06 -23.53
CA LEU A 301 8.43 17.44 -23.79
C LEU A 301 7.28 18.24 -23.19
N GLU A 302 7.44 18.79 -21.99
CA GLU A 302 6.47 19.67 -21.35
C GLU A 302 6.29 20.95 -22.17
N GLU A 303 7.37 21.61 -22.59
CA GLU A 303 7.33 22.79 -23.45
C GLU A 303 6.64 22.49 -24.79
N ARG A 304 6.96 21.36 -25.44
CA ARG A 304 6.28 20.95 -26.68
C ARG A 304 4.81 20.65 -26.47
N ASN A 305 4.45 19.98 -25.38
CA ASN A 305 3.06 19.67 -25.06
C ASN A 305 2.27 20.95 -24.75
N LEU A 306 2.84 21.87 -23.97
CA LEU A 306 2.25 23.18 -23.69
C LEU A 306 2.08 23.99 -24.98
N PHE A 307 3.11 24.01 -25.84
CA PHE A 307 3.04 24.66 -27.13
C PHE A 307 1.93 24.06 -28.02
N LEU A 308 1.79 22.74 -28.05
CA LEU A 308 0.75 22.06 -28.81
C LEU A 308 -0.65 22.38 -28.26
N ILE A 309 -0.80 22.41 -26.94
CA ILE A 309 -2.06 22.80 -26.28
C ILE A 309 -2.42 24.24 -26.64
N GLN A 310 -1.47 25.17 -26.52
CA GLN A 310 -1.67 26.57 -26.87
C GLN A 310 -2.04 26.74 -28.34
N THR A 311 -1.29 26.11 -29.24
CA THR A 311 -1.56 26.15 -30.69
C THR A 311 -2.95 25.60 -31.02
N THR A 312 -3.38 24.54 -30.33
CA THR A 312 -4.71 23.96 -30.49
C THR A 312 -5.80 24.90 -29.99
N GLN A 313 -5.59 25.52 -28.83
CA GLN A 313 -6.52 26.53 -28.27
C GLN A 313 -6.64 27.76 -29.17
N ASP A 314 -5.52 28.27 -29.70
CA ASP A 314 -5.51 29.40 -30.63
C ASP A 314 -6.26 29.05 -31.93
N ALA A 315 -6.09 27.82 -32.44
CA ALA A 315 -6.83 27.34 -33.61
C ALA A 315 -8.33 27.20 -33.32
N GLU A 316 -8.70 26.70 -32.15
CA GLU A 316 -10.09 26.61 -31.68
C GLU A 316 -10.75 27.99 -31.54
N GLN A 317 -10.04 28.96 -30.94
CA GLN A 317 -10.53 30.33 -30.82
C GLN A 317 -10.75 30.97 -32.19
N ASN A 318 -9.76 30.86 -33.09
CA ASN A 318 -9.88 31.38 -34.46
C ASN A 318 -11.07 30.76 -35.21
N LEU A 319 -11.31 29.46 -35.01
CA LEU A 319 -12.45 28.77 -35.60
C LEU A 319 -13.78 29.30 -35.05
N GLU A 320 -13.89 29.50 -33.74
CA GLU A 320 -15.11 30.03 -33.13
C GLU A 320 -15.37 31.49 -33.55
N GLU A 321 -14.33 32.31 -33.65
CA GLU A 321 -14.43 33.66 -34.22
C GLU A 321 -14.92 33.63 -35.67
N LEU A 322 -14.37 32.75 -36.51
CA LEU A 322 -14.81 32.63 -37.90
C LEU A 322 -16.27 32.16 -37.99
N LYS A 323 -16.66 31.22 -37.13
CA LYS A 323 -18.03 30.70 -37.02
C LYS A 323 -19.00 31.79 -36.59
N THR A 324 -18.63 32.64 -35.62
CA THR A 324 -19.47 33.76 -35.20
C THR A 324 -19.62 34.81 -36.30
N LYS A 325 -18.54 35.14 -37.03
CA LYS A 325 -18.57 36.03 -38.21
C LYS A 325 -19.46 35.45 -39.30
N PHE A 326 -19.31 34.18 -39.61
CA PHE A 326 -20.15 33.47 -40.57
C PHE A 326 -21.62 33.52 -40.18
N ASN A 327 -21.95 33.25 -38.91
CA ASN A 327 -23.33 33.30 -38.42
C ASN A 327 -23.93 34.72 -38.50
N LYS A 328 -23.14 35.77 -38.21
CA LYS A 328 -23.56 37.17 -38.38
C LYS A 328 -23.84 37.50 -39.85
N ILE A 329 -22.94 37.10 -40.76
CA ILE A 329 -23.12 37.31 -42.20
C ILE A 329 -24.35 36.56 -42.72
N LYS A 330 -24.49 35.28 -42.34
CA LYS A 330 -25.63 34.44 -42.69
C LYS A 330 -26.94 35.10 -42.26
N LYS A 331 -27.04 35.55 -41.01
CA LYS A 331 -28.22 36.27 -40.50
C LYS A 331 -28.52 37.54 -41.30
N SER A 332 -27.51 38.37 -41.57
CA SER A 332 -27.70 39.59 -42.37
C SER A 332 -28.15 39.29 -43.81
N LEU A 333 -27.64 38.23 -44.42
CA LEU A 333 -28.08 37.78 -45.74
C LEU A 333 -29.51 37.25 -45.71
N ASP A 334 -29.86 36.44 -44.71
CA ASP A 334 -31.21 35.92 -44.51
C ASP A 334 -32.21 37.09 -44.32
N ASP A 335 -31.85 38.12 -43.54
CA ASP A 335 -32.65 39.33 -43.36
C ASP A 335 -32.83 40.12 -44.67
N LYS A 336 -31.77 40.24 -45.48
CA LYS A 336 -31.83 40.87 -46.81
C LYS A 336 -32.69 40.07 -47.78
N VAL A 337 -32.58 38.74 -47.78
CA VAL A 337 -33.42 37.85 -48.59
C VAL A 337 -34.88 38.01 -48.21
N PHE A 338 -35.18 38.02 -46.91
CA PHE A 338 -36.53 38.24 -46.40
C PHE A 338 -37.09 39.59 -46.84
N THR A 339 -36.31 40.67 -46.71
CA THR A 339 -36.70 42.01 -47.15
C THR A 339 -36.95 42.08 -48.67
N LEU A 340 -36.07 41.46 -49.47
CA LEU A 340 -36.25 41.40 -50.92
C LEU A 340 -37.47 40.57 -51.32
N GLN A 341 -37.77 39.49 -50.59
CA GLN A 341 -38.99 38.72 -50.80
C GLN A 341 -40.24 39.54 -50.51
N GLN A 342 -40.27 40.28 -49.38
CA GLN A 342 -41.37 41.19 -49.06
C GLN A 342 -41.53 42.28 -50.14
N ASN A 343 -40.43 42.90 -50.57
CA ASN A 343 -40.45 43.91 -51.62
C ASN A 343 -40.95 43.34 -52.95
N LYS A 344 -40.53 42.13 -53.32
CA LYS A 344 -41.01 41.43 -54.52
C LYS A 344 -42.51 41.19 -54.45
N GLU A 345 -43.03 40.73 -53.31
CA GLU A 345 -44.46 40.49 -53.11
C GLU A 345 -45.27 41.80 -53.17
N GLN A 346 -44.75 42.86 -52.54
CA GLN A 346 -45.36 44.19 -52.58
C GLN A 346 -45.37 44.77 -54.00
N LEU A 347 -44.27 44.66 -54.76
CA LEU A 347 -44.21 45.08 -56.16
C LEU A 347 -45.18 44.28 -57.02
N LYS A 348 -45.31 42.97 -56.78
CA LYS A 348 -46.27 42.12 -57.49
C LYS A 348 -47.71 42.59 -57.23
N LYS A 349 -48.05 42.89 -55.97
CA LYS A 349 -49.36 43.44 -55.58
C LYS A 349 -49.62 44.81 -56.22
N ASN A 350 -48.61 45.69 -56.22
CA ASN A 350 -48.71 47.00 -56.87
C ASN A 350 -48.87 46.88 -58.39
N TYR A 351 -48.12 45.99 -59.04
CA TYR A 351 -48.27 45.69 -60.46
C TYR A 351 -49.68 45.19 -60.77
N GLU A 352 -50.21 44.29 -59.95
CA GLU A 352 -51.56 43.75 -60.11
C GLU A 352 -52.63 44.84 -59.94
N ASN A 353 -52.49 45.72 -58.94
CA ASN A 353 -53.35 46.88 -58.75
C ASN A 353 -53.30 47.86 -59.95
N VAL A 354 -52.11 48.23 -60.42
CA VAL A 354 -51.94 49.14 -61.57
C VAL A 354 -52.46 48.48 -62.85
N SER A 355 -52.22 47.19 -63.05
CA SER A 355 -52.76 46.42 -64.18
C SER A 355 -54.29 46.41 -64.17
N GLN A 356 -54.90 46.23 -62.99
CA GLN A 356 -56.36 46.37 -62.83
C GLN A 356 -56.82 47.80 -63.11
N GLN A 357 -56.13 48.83 -62.62
CA GLN A 357 -56.45 50.23 -62.91
C GLN A 357 -56.36 50.54 -64.41
N ILE A 358 -55.30 50.09 -65.10
CA ILE A 358 -55.16 50.23 -66.55
C ILE A 358 -56.32 49.56 -67.26
N LYS A 359 -56.72 48.33 -66.88
CA LYS A 359 -57.91 47.68 -67.43
C LYS A 359 -59.17 48.52 -67.22
N THR A 360 -59.39 49.09 -66.03
CA THR A 360 -60.55 49.96 -65.77
C THR A 360 -60.50 51.28 -66.55
N LEU A 361 -59.32 51.86 -66.74
CA LEU A 361 -59.11 53.09 -67.50
C LEU A 361 -59.21 52.84 -69.00
N GLN A 362 -58.81 51.68 -69.51
CA GLN A 362 -59.06 51.29 -70.90
C GLN A 362 -60.54 51.12 -71.17
N LEU A 363 -61.30 50.55 -70.22
CA LEU A 363 -62.76 50.50 -70.30
C LEU A 363 -63.37 51.92 -70.30
N LYS A 364 -62.92 52.81 -69.40
CA LYS A 364 -63.39 54.22 -69.32
C LYS A 364 -62.90 55.13 -70.46
N GLY A 365 -61.73 54.88 -71.02
CA GLY A 365 -61.10 55.67 -72.10
C GLY A 365 -61.78 55.52 -73.45
N THR A 366 -62.80 54.65 -73.54
CA THR A 366 -63.72 54.61 -74.68
C THR A 366 -64.77 55.75 -74.64
N GLU A 367 -64.83 56.55 -73.55
CA GLU A 367 -65.80 57.63 -73.38
C GLU A 367 -65.22 59.04 -73.65
N LYS A 368 -65.40 59.50 -74.90
CA LYS A 368 -65.69 60.87 -75.44
C LYS A 368 -65.29 62.19 -74.73
N ASN A 369 -64.48 62.26 -73.67
CA ASN A 369 -64.21 63.51 -72.93
C ASN A 369 -62.90 64.26 -73.24
N ALA A 370 -61.94 63.67 -73.97
CA ALA A 370 -60.62 64.29 -74.20
C ALA A 370 -60.60 65.54 -75.13
N LYS A 371 -61.69 65.90 -75.82
CA LYS A 371 -61.68 66.98 -76.84
C LYS A 371 -61.86 68.40 -76.28
N LYS A 372 -62.32 68.57 -75.03
CA LYS A 372 -62.57 69.90 -74.44
C LYS A 372 -61.30 70.55 -73.89
N ASP A 373 -60.44 69.78 -73.23
CA ASP A 373 -59.28 70.32 -72.50
C ASP A 373 -58.18 70.86 -73.43
N HIS A 374 -58.04 70.31 -74.64
CA HIS A 374 -57.05 70.78 -75.62
C HIS A 374 -57.28 72.22 -76.10
N LYS A 375 -58.52 72.74 -76.06
CA LYS A 375 -58.80 74.13 -76.50
C LYS A 375 -58.44 75.16 -75.43
N GLU A 376 -58.71 74.85 -74.17
CA GLU A 376 -58.39 75.74 -73.05
C GLU A 376 -56.87 75.83 -72.85
N LEU A 377 -56.17 74.70 -72.93
CA LEU A 377 -54.72 74.64 -72.83
C LEU A 377 -54.04 75.48 -73.92
N ARG A 378 -54.54 75.41 -75.16
CA ARG A 378 -54.01 76.23 -76.28
C ARG A 378 -54.17 77.73 -76.00
N LYS A 379 -55.26 78.14 -75.36
CA LYS A 379 -55.51 79.55 -75.02
C LYS A 379 -54.49 80.05 -73.98
N GLN A 380 -54.22 79.27 -72.93
CA GLN A 380 -53.23 79.60 -71.91
C GLN A 380 -51.80 79.65 -72.49
N ILE A 381 -51.47 78.74 -73.41
CA ILE A 381 -50.15 78.73 -74.09
C ILE A 381 -49.96 80.01 -74.91
N ILE A 382 -51.02 80.49 -75.59
CA ILE A 382 -50.98 81.75 -76.35
C ILE A 382 -50.81 82.95 -75.42
N GLU A 383 -51.53 82.99 -74.29
CA GLU A 383 -51.44 84.07 -73.29
C GLU A 383 -50.00 84.21 -72.72
N VAL A 384 -49.32 83.09 -72.45
CA VAL A 384 -47.93 83.12 -72.01
C VAL A 384 -47.01 83.71 -73.10
N CYS A 385 -47.22 83.38 -74.37
CA CYS A 385 -46.44 83.97 -75.46
C CYS A 385 -46.70 85.49 -75.63
N GLU A 386 -47.93 85.95 -75.42
CA GLU A 386 -48.29 87.37 -75.51
C GLU A 386 -47.62 88.23 -74.42
N ASN A 387 -47.34 87.66 -73.25
CA ASN A 387 -46.67 88.36 -72.14
C ASN A 387 -45.16 88.58 -72.36
N PHE A 388 -44.53 87.85 -73.29
CA PHE A 388 -43.08 87.95 -73.59
C PHE A 388 -42.79 88.22 -75.08
N PRO A 389 -43.34 89.31 -75.68
CA PRO A 389 -43.35 89.50 -77.13
C PRO A 389 -41.97 89.79 -77.75
N ASN A 390 -41.03 90.34 -76.96
CA ASN A 390 -39.69 90.71 -77.45
C ASN A 390 -38.60 89.68 -77.13
N GLU A 391 -38.93 88.65 -76.33
CA GLU A 391 -37.95 87.70 -75.79
C GLU A 391 -38.00 86.33 -76.49
N ILE A 392 -39.16 85.99 -77.07
CA ILE A 392 -39.38 84.77 -77.85
C ILE A 392 -39.27 85.10 -79.34
N GLN A 393 -38.14 84.74 -79.94
CA GLN A 393 -37.79 85.10 -81.32
C GLN A 393 -38.52 84.20 -82.33
N GLY A 394 -39.32 84.78 -83.24
CA GLY A 394 -40.01 84.04 -84.33
C GLY A 394 -41.53 83.87 -84.18
N VAL A 395 -42.15 84.64 -83.28
CA VAL A 395 -43.60 84.60 -82.98
C VAL A 395 -44.29 85.79 -83.66
N HIS A 396 -44.60 85.69 -84.96
CA HIS A 396 -45.37 86.72 -85.69
C HIS A 396 -46.75 86.25 -86.20
N ASP A 397 -47.18 85.04 -85.86
CA ASP A 397 -48.56 84.57 -86.13
C ASP A 397 -48.94 83.41 -85.18
N LEU A 398 -49.47 83.75 -84.00
CA LEU A 398 -49.88 82.79 -82.96
C LEU A 398 -51.19 82.06 -83.28
N GLN A 399 -52.00 82.61 -84.19
CA GLN A 399 -53.31 82.04 -84.49
C GLN A 399 -53.21 80.86 -85.47
N ASN A 400 -52.30 80.94 -86.45
CA ASN A 400 -52.15 79.92 -87.50
C ASN A 400 -51.10 78.84 -87.20
N LYS A 401 -50.26 78.99 -86.16
CA LYS A 401 -49.29 77.95 -85.78
C LYS A 401 -49.92 76.82 -84.97
N GLU A 402 -49.41 75.61 -85.21
CA GLU A 402 -49.77 74.41 -84.46
C GLU A 402 -49.28 74.54 -83.00
N THR A 403 -50.05 74.05 -82.03
CA THR A 403 -49.72 74.21 -80.60
C THR A 403 -48.36 73.61 -80.22
N LEU A 404 -47.99 72.50 -80.87
CA LEU A 404 -46.66 71.89 -80.70
C LEU A 404 -45.55 72.82 -81.17
N ASP A 405 -45.74 73.53 -82.28
CA ASP A 405 -44.74 74.44 -82.84
C ASP A 405 -44.53 75.66 -81.93
N ILE A 406 -45.61 76.17 -81.31
CA ILE A 406 -45.54 77.22 -80.28
C ILE A 406 -44.75 76.72 -79.04
N LEU A 407 -45.03 75.50 -78.58
CA LEU A 407 -44.33 74.90 -77.44
C LEU A 407 -42.84 74.68 -77.70
N VAL A 408 -42.47 74.25 -78.92
CA VAL A 408 -41.06 74.10 -79.31
C VAL A 408 -40.32 75.45 -79.23
N GLN A 409 -40.96 76.56 -79.59
CA GLN A 409 -40.34 77.89 -79.47
C GLN A 409 -40.17 78.33 -78.01
N ILE A 410 -41.15 78.03 -77.15
CA ILE A 410 -41.03 78.26 -75.70
C ILE A 410 -39.90 77.41 -75.12
N GLU A 411 -39.80 76.14 -75.51
CA GLU A 411 -38.75 75.22 -75.06
C GLU A 411 -37.36 75.73 -75.47
N LEU A 412 -37.20 76.17 -76.71
CA LEU A 412 -35.94 76.76 -77.19
C LEU A 412 -35.56 78.04 -76.41
N HIS A 413 -36.55 78.87 -76.04
CA HIS A 413 -36.32 80.05 -75.21
C HIS A 413 -35.90 79.67 -73.78
N LEU A 414 -36.60 78.71 -73.15
CA LEU A 414 -36.24 78.20 -71.82
C LEU A 414 -34.85 77.58 -71.83
N GLU A 415 -34.49 76.83 -72.85
CA GLU A 415 -33.15 76.26 -72.98
C GLU A 415 -32.08 77.35 -73.11
N ARG A 416 -32.36 78.44 -73.83
CA ARG A 416 -31.46 79.61 -73.92
C ARG A 416 -31.27 80.29 -72.57
N GLN A 417 -32.34 80.50 -71.82
CA GLN A 417 -32.27 81.06 -70.46
C GLN A 417 -31.54 80.14 -69.48
N LEU A 418 -31.79 78.83 -69.54
CA LEU A 418 -31.09 77.85 -68.72
C LEU A 418 -29.60 77.76 -69.07
N LYS A 419 -29.23 77.90 -70.35
CA LYS A 419 -27.81 78.02 -70.76
C LYS A 419 -27.17 79.30 -70.21
N GLN A 420 -27.88 80.42 -70.20
CA GLN A 420 -27.39 81.64 -69.54
C GLN A 420 -27.22 81.43 -68.02
N ILE A 421 -28.18 80.80 -67.34
CA ILE A 421 -28.07 80.44 -65.91
C ILE A 421 -26.86 79.53 -65.67
N ARG A 422 -26.60 78.58 -66.56
CA ARG A 422 -25.44 77.68 -66.46
C ARG A 422 -24.10 78.38 -66.74
N SER A 423 -24.11 79.51 -67.45
CA SER A 423 -22.89 80.30 -67.72
C SER A 423 -22.39 81.10 -66.52
N PHE A 424 -23.21 81.27 -65.47
CA PHE A 424 -22.75 81.92 -64.24
C PHE A 424 -21.73 81.02 -63.53
N ARG A 425 -20.53 81.57 -63.26
CA ARG A 425 -19.47 80.84 -62.54
C ARG A 425 -19.99 80.42 -61.15
N PRO A 426 -19.88 79.13 -60.78
CA PRO A 426 -20.31 78.62 -59.47
C PRO A 426 -19.71 79.40 -58.29
N ASP A 427 -18.45 79.84 -58.40
CA ASP A 427 -17.77 80.68 -57.39
C ASP A 427 -18.51 81.98 -57.09
N ARG A 428 -19.07 82.65 -58.10
CA ARG A 428 -19.77 83.92 -57.89
C ARG A 428 -21.07 83.70 -57.12
N VAL A 429 -21.74 82.58 -57.38
CA VAL A 429 -22.99 82.20 -56.70
C VAL A 429 -22.71 81.78 -55.26
N GLU A 430 -21.64 81.00 -55.02
CA GLU A 430 -21.25 80.62 -53.66
C GLU A 430 -20.76 81.82 -52.84
N ASN A 431 -20.00 82.74 -53.44
CA ASN A 431 -19.59 83.97 -52.76
C ASN A 431 -20.79 84.84 -52.36
N PHE A 432 -21.79 85.00 -53.25
CA PHE A 432 -23.03 85.71 -52.92
C PHE A 432 -23.84 85.00 -51.83
N ARG A 433 -23.90 83.66 -51.87
CA ARG A 433 -24.56 82.85 -50.83
C ARG A 433 -23.88 83.04 -49.48
N GLN A 434 -22.55 82.99 -49.43
CA GLN A 434 -21.78 83.22 -48.22
C GLN A 434 -21.98 84.65 -47.68
N GLU A 435 -22.02 85.66 -48.55
CA GLU A 435 -22.31 87.05 -48.17
C GLU A 435 -23.69 87.19 -47.53
N CYS A 436 -24.73 86.65 -48.16
CA CYS A 436 -26.08 86.62 -47.60
C CYS A 436 -26.15 85.85 -46.28
N GLU A 437 -25.42 84.74 -46.14
CA GLU A 437 -25.35 83.97 -44.91
C GLU A 437 -24.63 84.72 -43.78
N ARG A 438 -23.54 85.45 -44.10
CA ARG A 438 -22.89 86.35 -43.13
C ARG A 438 -23.85 87.45 -42.68
N ASP A 439 -24.55 88.09 -43.60
CA ASP A 439 -25.50 89.17 -43.29
C ASP A 439 -26.66 88.67 -42.43
N TRP A 440 -27.16 87.46 -42.70
CA TRP A 440 -28.17 86.81 -41.87
C TRP A 440 -27.64 86.53 -40.46
N LYS A 441 -26.40 86.01 -40.32
CA LYS A 441 -25.75 85.78 -39.01
C LYS A 441 -25.49 87.07 -38.24
N VAL A 442 -25.20 88.18 -38.93
CA VAL A 442 -25.08 89.51 -38.30
C VAL A 442 -26.44 89.96 -37.78
N LYS A 443 -27.49 89.93 -38.61
CA LYS A 443 -28.85 90.30 -38.19
C LYS A 443 -29.35 89.45 -37.01
N GLN A 444 -29.03 88.17 -36.98
CA GLN A 444 -29.40 87.28 -35.88
C GLN A 444 -28.66 87.65 -34.58
N ARG A 445 -27.36 87.95 -34.66
CA ARG A 445 -26.58 88.43 -33.50
C ARG A 445 -27.11 89.76 -32.98
N ASP A 446 -27.40 90.72 -33.86
CA ASP A 446 -27.94 92.02 -33.47
C ASP A 446 -29.32 91.89 -32.82
N SER A 447 -30.19 91.03 -33.35
CA SER A 447 -31.50 90.75 -32.75
C SER A 447 -31.38 90.15 -31.35
N ASN A 448 -30.43 89.22 -31.15
CA ASN A 448 -30.19 88.60 -29.84
C ASN A 448 -29.58 89.60 -28.84
N ASN A 449 -28.61 90.42 -29.25
CA ASN A 449 -28.04 91.47 -28.42
C ASN A 449 -29.08 92.51 -28.01
N LEU A 450 -30.00 92.87 -28.92
CA LEU A 450 -31.10 93.78 -28.62
C LEU A 450 -32.05 93.19 -27.57
N LYS A 451 -32.40 91.90 -27.67
CA LYS A 451 -33.20 91.21 -26.66
C LYS A 451 -32.51 91.20 -25.30
N LEU A 452 -31.21 90.90 -25.26
CA LEU A 452 -30.43 90.89 -24.02
C LEU A 452 -30.43 92.28 -23.36
N LYS A 453 -30.22 93.34 -24.14
CA LYS A 453 -30.23 94.72 -23.66
C LYS A 453 -31.61 95.13 -23.12
N GLN A 454 -32.70 94.74 -23.79
CA GLN A 454 -34.06 94.97 -23.29
C GLN A 454 -34.34 94.22 -21.97
N GLU A 455 -33.83 93.01 -21.81
CA GLU A 455 -33.92 92.24 -20.57
C GLU A 455 -33.17 92.95 -19.43
N GLU A 456 -31.95 93.44 -19.69
CA GLU A 456 -31.17 94.22 -18.73
C GLU A 456 -31.87 95.52 -18.34
N GLU A 457 -32.40 96.28 -19.30
CA GLU A 457 -33.16 97.51 -19.04
C GLU A 457 -34.43 97.22 -18.21
N ARG A 458 -35.14 96.12 -18.49
CA ARG A 458 -36.28 95.68 -17.66
C ARG A 458 -35.85 95.35 -16.23
N ARG A 459 -34.74 94.65 -16.05
CA ARG A 459 -34.20 94.33 -14.71
C ARG A 459 -33.82 95.59 -13.95
N ILE A 460 -33.14 96.54 -14.61
CA ILE A 460 -32.77 97.83 -14.01
C ILE A 460 -34.03 98.62 -13.62
N LYS A 461 -35.02 98.71 -14.51
CA LYS A 461 -36.28 99.44 -14.25
C LYS A 461 -37.09 98.80 -13.11
N ALA A 462 -37.22 97.48 -13.09
CA ALA A 462 -37.87 96.77 -11.99
C ALA A 462 -37.12 96.93 -10.66
N ASN A 463 -35.78 97.02 -10.69
CA ASN A 463 -34.98 97.29 -9.52
C ASN A 463 -35.16 98.74 -9.02
N GLN A 464 -35.22 99.72 -9.93
CA GLN A 464 -35.54 101.11 -9.60
C GLN A 464 -36.95 101.24 -8.99
N GLU A 465 -37.95 100.57 -9.56
CA GLU A 465 -39.32 100.55 -9.01
C GLU A 465 -39.36 99.91 -7.61
N LYS A 466 -38.58 98.86 -7.36
CA LYS A 466 -38.44 98.27 -6.01
C LYS A 466 -37.80 99.23 -5.01
N ILE A 467 -36.80 100.03 -5.43
CA ILE A 467 -36.13 101.02 -4.57
C ILE A 467 -37.06 102.21 -4.28
N MET A 468 -37.93 102.58 -5.23
CA MET A 468 -38.87 103.70 -5.08
C MET A 468 -40.11 103.38 -4.23
N GLN A 469 -40.38 102.11 -3.91
CA GLN A 469 -41.50 101.78 -3.03
C GLN A 469 -41.14 102.00 -1.55
N PRO A 470 -41.96 102.76 -0.79
CA PRO A 470 -41.68 103.03 0.62
C PRO A 470 -41.71 101.75 1.46
N SER A 471 -40.69 101.59 2.31
CA SER A 471 -40.51 100.38 3.14
C SER A 471 -41.67 100.16 4.11
N LYS A 472 -42.33 99.01 4.03
CA LYS A 472 -43.36 98.59 5.01
C LYS A 472 -42.66 98.04 6.26
N LYS A 473 -42.82 98.72 7.40
CA LYS A 473 -42.32 98.25 8.71
C LYS A 473 -43.09 96.99 9.14
N LYS A 474 -42.40 95.86 9.30
CA LYS A 474 -43.00 94.61 9.77
C LYS A 474 -43.06 94.62 11.31
N THR A 475 -44.26 94.52 11.88
CA THR A 475 -44.47 94.35 13.33
C THR A 475 -44.63 92.86 13.67
N GLY A 476 -43.90 92.37 14.67
CA GLY A 476 -43.97 90.98 15.16
C GLY A 476 -42.63 90.25 15.17
N ARG A 477 -42.45 89.34 16.14
CA ARG A 477 -41.23 88.55 16.34
C ARG A 477 -41.04 87.58 15.16
N GLN A 478 -39.91 87.67 14.46
CA GLN A 478 -39.59 86.75 13.36
C GLN A 478 -39.54 85.31 13.89
N PRO A 479 -40.23 84.36 13.24
CA PRO A 479 -40.06 82.95 13.56
C PRO A 479 -38.63 82.52 13.23
N MET A 480 -37.87 82.12 14.25
CA MET A 480 -36.52 81.58 14.10
C MET A 480 -36.59 80.25 13.34
N PHE A 481 -35.81 80.15 12.27
CA PHE A 481 -35.65 78.95 11.48
C PHE A 481 -35.05 77.85 12.36
N ARG A 482 -35.83 76.81 12.65
CA ARG A 482 -35.32 75.59 13.32
C ARG A 482 -34.65 74.73 12.26
N SER A 483 -33.46 74.21 12.55
CA SER A 483 -32.66 73.38 11.64
C SER A 483 -33.47 72.19 11.11
N LYS A 484 -33.38 71.94 9.80
CA LYS A 484 -34.00 70.78 9.16
C LYS A 484 -33.29 69.48 9.61
N PRO A 485 -34.02 68.38 9.87
CA PRO A 485 -33.42 67.07 10.13
C PRO A 485 -32.61 66.56 8.92
N PHE A 486 -31.57 65.77 9.18
CA PHE A 486 -30.76 65.10 8.15
C PHE A 486 -31.52 63.93 7.53
N ASP A 487 -31.78 63.99 6.23
CA ASP A 487 -32.22 62.83 5.45
C ASP A 487 -31.01 61.97 5.09
N ARG A 488 -31.01 60.70 5.53
CA ARG A 488 -30.11 59.65 5.02
C ARG A 488 -30.81 58.93 3.88
N VAL A 489 -30.32 59.06 2.64
CA VAL A 489 -30.65 58.12 1.57
C VAL A 489 -29.44 57.88 0.64
N ILE A 490 -28.84 56.71 0.86
CA ILE A 490 -28.33 55.72 -0.10
C ILE A 490 -27.25 56.18 -1.11
N VAL A 491 -26.02 55.75 -0.83
CA VAL A 491 -24.96 55.52 -1.82
C VAL A 491 -25.47 54.47 -2.81
N GLN A 492 -25.87 54.88 -4.00
CA GLN A 492 -25.80 54.00 -5.16
C GLN A 492 -24.32 53.90 -5.53
N GLN A 493 -23.79 52.68 -5.57
CA GLN A 493 -22.49 52.42 -6.16
C GLN A 493 -22.56 52.93 -7.61
N GLU A 494 -21.75 53.94 -7.92
CA GLU A 494 -21.33 54.17 -9.30
C GLU A 494 -20.58 52.90 -9.71
N GLU A 495 -21.21 52.04 -10.50
CA GLU A 495 -20.45 51.19 -11.41
C GLU A 495 -19.67 52.16 -12.30
N SER A 496 -18.38 52.29 -12.02
CA SER A 496 -17.41 52.78 -12.99
C SER A 496 -17.44 51.81 -14.18
N VAL A 497 -18.36 52.03 -15.11
CA VAL A 497 -18.22 51.49 -16.46
C VAL A 497 -16.96 52.14 -16.99
N ASN A 498 -15.91 51.34 -17.08
CA ASN A 498 -14.64 51.71 -17.65
C ASN A 498 -14.89 52.24 -19.06
N ASN A 499 -14.73 53.55 -19.24
CA ASN A 499 -15.08 54.27 -20.46
C ASN A 499 -13.91 54.29 -21.46
N GLU A 500 -12.95 53.36 -21.31
CA GLU A 500 -11.80 53.19 -22.23
C GLU A 500 -12.27 52.76 -23.63
N GLU A 501 -13.34 51.96 -23.74
CA GLU A 501 -13.80 51.44 -25.04
C GLU A 501 -14.47 52.52 -25.93
N LEU A 502 -14.95 53.62 -25.34
CA LEU A 502 -15.50 54.77 -26.08
C LEU A 502 -14.44 55.82 -26.43
N GLU A 503 -13.37 55.95 -25.63
CA GLU A 503 -12.22 56.80 -25.99
C GLU A 503 -11.39 56.18 -27.12
N ASP A 504 -11.22 54.86 -27.13
CA ASP A 504 -10.51 54.13 -28.20
C ASP A 504 -11.25 54.18 -29.55
N GLN A 505 -12.59 54.15 -29.54
CA GLN A 505 -13.37 54.30 -30.77
C GLN A 505 -13.29 55.71 -31.37
N LYS A 506 -12.96 56.72 -30.56
CA LYS A 506 -12.78 58.09 -31.02
C LYS A 506 -11.43 58.30 -31.71
N TYR A 507 -10.41 57.52 -31.32
CA TYR A 507 -9.09 57.53 -31.95
C TYR A 507 -9.02 56.77 -33.29
N PHE A 508 -9.97 55.87 -33.57
CA PHE A 508 -10.00 55.09 -34.82
C PHE A 508 -10.85 55.71 -35.94
N MET A 509 -11.55 56.83 -35.69
CA MET A 509 -12.50 57.45 -36.63
C MET A 509 -12.17 58.90 -37.04
N GLU A 510 -11.03 59.45 -36.58
CA GLU A 510 -10.33 60.57 -37.23
C GLU A 510 -9.21 60.03 -38.12
#